data_AF-A0A7V8DCM1-F1
#
_entry.id   AF-A0A7V8DCM1-F1
#
_cell.length_a   1.000
_cell.length_b   1.000
_cell.length_c   1.000
_cell.angle_alpha   90.00
_cell.angle_beta   90.00
_cell.angle_gamma   90.00
#
_symmetry.space_group_name_H-M   'P 1'
#
loop_
_entity.id
_entity.type
_entity.pdbx_description
1 polymer ?
#
loop_
_entity_poly.entity_id
_entity_poly.type
_entity_poly.pdbx_seq_one_letter_code
_entity_poly.pdbx_strand_id
1 'polypeptide(L)'
;MKSKYWLVLFIVCGIVEIFAEATNIRALVLISKPLLMPILAGFAFFKAREMGVAVPGALFGALLFSLFGDVILLFASGNESYFLMGLVAFLIGHLFYIALNLRGKPKFRFDVEAIIFMLPILIFSGTMLSKIAEQSPTMTVPVSLYSTILCALFYTGL
;
A
#
# COMPACT_ATOMS: atom_id res chain seq x y z
N MET A 1 -12.57 -6.40 -22.32
CA MET A 1 -11.79 -5.37 -23.05
C MET A 1 -11.69 -4.06 -22.28
N LYS A 2 -12.69 -3.70 -21.47
CA LYS A 2 -12.70 -2.41 -20.76
C LYS A 2 -11.68 -2.37 -19.63
N SER A 3 -11.42 -3.48 -18.95
CA SER A 3 -10.46 -3.56 -17.84
C SER A 3 -9.00 -3.24 -18.27
N LYS A 4 -8.60 -3.63 -19.50
CA LYS A 4 -7.24 -3.39 -20.00
C LYS A 4 -6.90 -1.89 -20.08
N TYR A 5 -7.86 -1.04 -20.47
CA TYR A 5 -7.63 0.41 -20.54
C TYR A 5 -7.37 1.02 -19.16
N TRP A 6 -8.08 0.56 -18.12
CA TRP A 6 -7.83 1.00 -16.76
C TRP A 6 -6.45 0.57 -16.25
N LEU A 7 -6.00 -0.63 -16.61
CA LEU A 7 -4.65 -1.08 -16.26
C LEU A 7 -3.57 -0.23 -16.94
N VAL A 8 -3.73 0.05 -18.24
CA VAL A 8 -2.81 0.94 -18.97
C VAL A 8 -2.81 2.34 -18.35
N LEU A 9 -3.99 2.89 -18.03
CA LEU A 9 -4.11 4.19 -17.38
C LEU A 9 -3.44 4.21 -16.01
N PHE A 10 -3.58 3.14 -15.21
CA PHE A 10 -2.91 2.99 -13.93
C PHE A 10 -1.39 2.97 -14.08
N ILE A 11 -0.87 2.20 -15.04
CA ILE A 11 0.57 2.11 -15.31
C ILE A 11 1.11 3.48 -15.75
N VAL A 12 0.43 4.16 -16.69
CA VAL A 12 0.84 5.50 -17.14
C VAL A 12 0.80 6.50 -15.98
N CYS A 13 -0.27 6.50 -15.17
CA CYS A 13 -0.37 7.36 -13.99
C CYS A 13 0.75 7.06 -12.98
N GLY A 14 1.11 5.80 -12.79
CA GLY A 14 2.21 5.39 -11.91
C GLY A 14 3.57 5.84 -12.41
N ILE A 15 3.83 5.74 -13.71
CA ILE A 15 5.06 6.27 -14.32
C ILE A 15 5.13 7.79 -14.14
N VAL A 16 4.02 8.50 -14.36
CA VAL A 16 3.92 9.94 -14.16
C VAL A 16 4.17 10.30 -12.70
N GLU A 17 3.60 9.58 -11.73
CA GLU A 17 3.83 9.82 -10.31
C GLU A 17 5.29 9.61 -9.92
N ILE A 18 5.91 8.50 -10.35
CA ILE A 18 7.33 8.22 -10.06
C ILE A 18 8.21 9.31 -10.66
N PHE A 19 7.93 9.71 -11.91
CA PHE A 19 8.65 10.81 -12.56
C PHE A 19 8.46 12.14 -11.82
N ALA A 20 7.24 12.44 -11.36
CA ALA A 20 6.91 13.65 -10.62
C ALA A 20 7.66 13.75 -9.30
N GLU A 21 7.67 12.67 -8.51
CA GLU A 21 8.42 12.57 -7.24
C GLU A 21 9.94 12.64 -7.50
N ALA A 22 10.45 11.93 -8.51
CA ALA A 22 11.89 11.93 -8.85
C ALA A 22 12.41 13.30 -9.32
N THR A 23 11.56 14.08 -10.00
CA THR A 23 11.90 15.42 -10.50
C THR A 23 11.43 16.55 -9.57
N ASN A 24 10.81 16.22 -8.44
CA ASN A 24 10.22 17.17 -7.49
C ASN A 24 9.19 18.14 -8.13
N ILE A 25 8.47 17.72 -9.17
CA ILE A 25 7.43 18.52 -9.82
C ILE A 25 6.15 18.45 -8.98
N ARG A 26 6.04 19.36 -8.02
CA ARG A 26 4.98 19.33 -7.00
C ARG A 26 3.56 19.33 -7.57
N ALA A 27 3.30 20.12 -8.60
CA ALA A 27 1.99 20.19 -9.24
C ALA A 27 1.54 18.85 -9.83
N LEU A 28 2.50 18.07 -10.33
CA LEU A 28 2.23 16.77 -10.92
C LEU A 28 1.91 15.75 -9.83
N VAL A 29 2.71 15.70 -8.75
CA VAL A 29 2.46 14.86 -7.56
C VAL A 29 1.08 15.12 -6.94
N LEU A 30 0.66 16.39 -6.85
CA LEU A 30 -0.67 16.75 -6.32
C LEU A 30 -1.83 16.17 -7.13
N ILE A 31 -1.60 15.83 -8.40
CA ILE A 31 -2.61 15.29 -9.32
C ILE A 31 -2.46 13.78 -9.45
N SER A 32 -1.27 13.27 -9.74
CA SER A 32 -1.07 11.84 -10.01
C SER A 32 -1.25 10.98 -8.76
N LYS A 33 -0.80 11.43 -7.58
CA LYS A 33 -0.89 10.66 -6.34
C LYS A 33 -2.33 10.33 -5.94
N PRO A 34 -3.28 11.30 -5.87
CA PRO A 34 -4.67 11.00 -5.54
C PRO A 34 -5.41 10.23 -6.64
N LEU A 35 -4.93 10.21 -7.89
CA LEU A 35 -5.60 9.53 -8.99
C LEU A 35 -5.29 8.02 -9.04
N LEU A 36 -4.17 7.58 -8.49
CA LEU A 36 -3.74 6.18 -8.55
C LEU A 36 -4.77 5.20 -7.98
N MET A 37 -5.25 5.45 -6.76
CA MET A 37 -6.19 4.53 -6.10
C MET A 37 -7.58 4.51 -6.74
N PRO A 38 -8.20 5.65 -7.15
CA PRO A 38 -9.44 5.64 -7.94
C PRO A 38 -9.32 4.91 -9.28
N ILE A 39 -8.20 5.07 -10.00
CA ILE A 39 -7.96 4.35 -11.26
C ILE A 39 -7.87 2.84 -10.99
N LEU A 40 -7.16 2.44 -9.94
CA LEU A 40 -7.06 1.04 -9.53
C LEU A 40 -8.42 0.46 -9.09
N ALA A 41 -9.23 1.25 -8.39
CA ALA A 41 -10.60 0.87 -8.04
C ALA A 41 -11.48 0.68 -9.27
N GLY A 42 -11.36 1.57 -10.26
CA GLY A 42 -11.99 1.42 -11.57
C GLY A 42 -11.57 0.12 -12.25
N PHE A 43 -10.27 -0.17 -12.30
CA PHE A 43 -9.75 -1.44 -12.83
C PHE A 43 -10.39 -2.65 -12.14
N ALA A 44 -10.36 -2.69 -10.79
CA ALA A 44 -10.91 -3.79 -10.01
C ALA A 44 -12.42 -3.98 -10.28
N PHE A 45 -13.18 -2.90 -10.35
CA PHE A 45 -14.61 -2.92 -10.65
C PHE A 45 -14.92 -3.48 -12.03
N PHE A 46 -14.27 -2.98 -13.08
CA PHE A 46 -14.50 -3.48 -14.43
C PHE A 46 -13.99 -4.90 -14.61
N LYS A 47 -12.91 -5.30 -13.94
CA LYS A 47 -12.40 -6.66 -13.99
C LYS A 47 -13.35 -7.66 -13.33
N ALA A 48 -13.89 -7.32 -12.15
CA ALA A 48 -14.87 -8.15 -11.46
C ALA A 48 -16.14 -8.32 -12.29
N ARG A 49 -16.63 -7.24 -12.92
CA ARG A 49 -17.78 -7.30 -13.84
C ARG A 49 -17.52 -8.19 -15.06
N GLU A 50 -16.33 -8.12 -15.66
CA GLU A 50 -15.93 -9.01 -16.78
C GLU A 50 -15.89 -10.49 -16.34
N MET A 51 -15.62 -10.77 -15.07
CA MET A 51 -15.61 -12.12 -14.49
C MET A 51 -16.98 -12.55 -13.94
N GLY A 52 -18.01 -11.69 -13.99
CA GLY A 52 -19.34 -11.98 -13.44
C GLY A 52 -19.40 -12.04 -11.91
N VAL A 53 -18.41 -11.47 -11.21
CA VAL A 53 -18.31 -11.48 -9.73
C VAL A 53 -18.42 -10.07 -9.16
N ALA A 54 -18.83 -9.96 -7.91
CA ALA A 54 -18.81 -8.70 -7.17
C ALA A 54 -17.41 -8.39 -6.65
N VAL A 55 -17.04 -7.10 -6.63
CA VAL A 55 -15.84 -6.66 -5.92
C VAL A 55 -16.06 -6.80 -4.42
N PRO A 56 -15.16 -7.44 -3.66
CA PRO A 56 -15.27 -7.50 -2.22
C PRO A 56 -15.30 -6.10 -1.59
N GLY A 57 -16.24 -5.82 -0.69
CA GLY A 57 -16.31 -4.51 -0.01
C GLY A 57 -15.03 -4.13 0.74
N ALA A 58 -14.29 -5.13 1.26
CA ALA A 58 -12.99 -4.91 1.87
C ALA A 58 -11.94 -4.37 0.88
N LEU A 59 -12.02 -4.68 -0.42
CA LEU A 59 -11.09 -4.13 -1.42
C LEU A 59 -11.36 -2.63 -1.64
N PHE A 60 -12.62 -2.22 -1.66
CA PHE A 60 -12.97 -0.80 -1.70
C PHE A 60 -12.52 -0.07 -0.43
N GLY A 61 -12.69 -0.68 0.75
CA GLY A 61 -12.17 -0.15 2.00
C GLY A 61 -10.65 0.06 1.92
N ALA A 62 -9.91 -0.96 1.48
CA ALA A 62 -8.47 -0.88 1.31
C ALA A 62 -8.04 0.29 0.41
N LEU A 63 -8.65 0.40 -0.78
CA LEU A 63 -8.33 1.44 -1.76
C LEU A 63 -8.72 2.84 -1.29
N LEU A 64 -9.83 2.97 -0.55
CA LEU A 64 -10.26 4.25 0.02
C LEU A 64 -9.29 4.75 1.09
N PHE A 65 -8.86 3.86 2.00
CA PHE A 65 -7.87 4.21 3.02
C PHE A 65 -6.49 4.47 2.43
N SER A 66 -6.09 3.74 1.38
CA SER A 66 -4.88 4.05 0.61
C SER A 66 -4.97 5.44 -0.05
N LEU A 67 -6.12 5.80 -0.62
CA LEU A 67 -6.33 7.15 -1.19
C LEU A 67 -6.18 8.24 -0.13
N PHE A 68 -6.79 8.05 1.05
CA PHE A 68 -6.62 9.00 2.15
C PHE A 68 -5.16 9.10 2.60
N GLY A 69 -4.46 7.96 2.70
CA GLY A 69 -3.02 7.94 2.98
C GLY A 69 -2.23 8.77 1.98
N ASP A 70 -2.45 8.55 0.68
CA ASP A 70 -1.80 9.27 -0.42
C ASP A 70 -2.04 10.79 -0.33
N VAL A 71 -3.29 11.21 -0.11
CA VAL A 71 -3.67 12.63 0.00
C VAL A 71 -3.07 13.28 1.25
N ILE A 72 -3.12 12.60 2.40
CA ILE A 72 -2.58 13.13 3.66
C ILE A 72 -1.07 13.30 3.55
N LEU A 73 -0.37 12.33 2.96
CA LEU A 73 1.09 12.39 2.79
C LEU A 73 1.55 13.53 1.88
N LEU A 74 0.68 14.09 1.03
CA LEU A 74 1.02 15.32 0.30
C LEU A 74 1.42 16.42 1.29
N PHE A 75 0.76 16.55 2.43
CA PHE A 75 1.00 17.62 3.40
C PHE A 75 2.05 17.27 4.47
N ALA A 76 2.75 16.14 4.33
CA ALA A 76 3.75 15.68 5.30
C ALA A 76 5.04 16.50 5.31
N SER A 77 5.33 17.28 4.25
CA SER A 77 6.56 18.08 4.18
C SER A 77 6.59 19.13 5.30
N GLY A 78 7.42 18.90 6.32
CA GLY A 78 7.59 19.80 7.46
C GLY A 78 6.64 19.54 8.64
N ASN A 79 5.84 18.48 8.63
CA ASN A 79 4.99 18.10 9.76
C ASN A 79 4.83 16.59 9.90
N GLU A 80 5.50 16.03 10.91
CA GLU A 80 5.47 14.60 11.25
C GLU A 80 4.06 14.09 11.57
N SER A 81 3.14 14.95 12.01
CA SER A 81 1.76 14.55 12.32
C SER A 81 1.02 14.09 11.07
N TYR A 82 1.21 14.77 9.93
CA TYR A 82 0.60 14.34 8.67
C TYR A 82 1.24 13.05 8.16
N PHE A 83 2.55 12.86 8.35
CA PHE A 83 3.19 11.58 8.05
C PHE A 83 2.55 10.44 8.87
N LEU A 84 2.38 10.65 10.18
CA LEU A 84 1.77 9.66 11.07
C LEU A 84 0.30 9.38 10.71
N MET A 85 -0.49 10.41 10.40
CA MET A 85 -1.88 10.23 9.97
C MET A 85 -1.98 9.46 8.66
N GLY A 86 -1.11 9.76 7.69
CA GLY A 86 -1.01 9.01 6.44
C GLY A 86 -0.63 7.55 6.69
N LEU A 87 0.34 7.30 7.57
CA LEU A 87 0.77 5.97 7.98
C LEU A 87 -0.39 5.15 8.60
N VAL A 88 -1.18 5.77 9.49
CA VAL A 88 -2.36 5.13 10.09
C VAL A 88 -3.43 4.83 9.04
N ALA A 89 -3.67 5.74 8.09
CA ALA A 89 -4.60 5.49 6.99
C ALA A 89 -4.16 4.28 6.15
N PHE A 90 -2.87 4.22 5.76
CA PHE A 90 -2.34 3.04 5.07
C PHE A 90 -2.42 1.78 5.91
N LEU A 91 -2.13 1.84 7.21
CA LEU A 91 -2.21 0.69 8.11
C LEU A 91 -3.61 0.08 8.08
N ILE A 92 -4.66 0.91 8.20
CA ILE A 92 -6.05 0.46 8.10
C ILE A 92 -6.33 -0.17 6.72
N GLY A 93 -5.85 0.45 5.64
CA GLY A 93 -5.96 -0.11 4.29
C GLY A 93 -5.32 -1.50 4.17
N HIS A 94 -4.14 -1.71 4.75
CA HIS A 94 -3.46 -3.00 4.76
C HIS A 94 -4.16 -4.06 5.61
N LEU A 95 -4.83 -3.67 6.70
CA LEU A 95 -5.68 -4.61 7.45
C LEU A 95 -6.84 -5.14 6.60
N PHE A 96 -7.45 -4.30 5.74
CA PHE A 96 -8.43 -4.77 4.77
C PHE A 96 -7.83 -5.75 3.76
N TYR A 97 -6.62 -5.48 3.25
CA TYR A 97 -5.93 -6.41 2.35
C TYR A 97 -5.59 -7.75 3.03
N ILE A 98 -5.10 -7.73 4.27
CA ILE A 98 -4.86 -8.94 5.07
C ILE A 98 -6.17 -9.74 5.22
N ALA A 99 -7.25 -9.06 5.58
CA ALA A 99 -8.56 -9.70 5.71
C ALA A 99 -9.05 -10.32 4.40
N LEU A 100 -8.71 -9.74 3.23
CA LEU A 100 -8.99 -10.35 1.93
C LEU A 100 -8.13 -11.58 1.68
N ASN A 101 -6.82 -11.50 1.91
CA ASN A 101 -5.88 -12.58 1.68
C ASN A 101 -6.18 -13.83 2.52
N LEU A 102 -6.68 -13.63 3.74
CA LEU A 102 -7.06 -14.71 4.65
C LEU A 102 -8.40 -15.39 4.26
N ARG A 103 -9.20 -14.80 3.36
CA ARG A 103 -10.46 -15.43 2.92
C ARG A 103 -10.16 -16.65 2.06
N GLY A 104 -10.53 -17.83 2.56
CA GLY A 104 -10.44 -19.09 1.82
C GLY A 104 -9.07 -19.77 1.87
N LYS A 105 -8.10 -19.24 2.62
CA LYS A 105 -6.84 -19.94 2.87
C LYS A 105 -6.99 -20.98 4.00
N PRO A 106 -6.39 -22.18 3.88
CA PRO A 106 -6.28 -23.11 4.99
C PRO A 106 -5.50 -22.48 6.15
N LYS A 107 -5.74 -22.97 7.37
CA LYS A 107 -5.07 -22.48 8.60
C LYS A 107 -3.55 -22.44 8.41
N PHE A 108 -2.92 -21.46 9.04
CA PHE A 108 -1.48 -21.18 9.11
C PHE A 108 -0.62 -22.44 8.95
N ARG A 109 0.20 -22.51 7.89
CA ARG A 109 1.19 -23.57 7.69
C ARG A 109 2.57 -22.93 7.68
N PHE A 110 3.46 -23.44 8.53
CA PHE A 110 4.88 -23.10 8.46
C PHE A 110 5.47 -23.81 7.24
N ASP A 111 5.64 -23.04 6.16
CA ASP A 111 6.26 -23.49 4.93
C ASP A 111 7.68 -22.94 4.84
N VAL A 112 8.64 -23.80 4.48
CA VAL A 112 10.04 -23.40 4.29
C VAL A 112 10.14 -22.37 3.16
N GLU A 113 9.32 -22.51 2.11
CA GLU A 113 9.28 -21.53 1.03
C GLU A 113 8.86 -20.16 1.55
N ALA A 114 7.82 -20.09 2.39
CA ALA A 114 7.37 -18.84 2.98
C ALA A 114 8.45 -18.19 3.87
N ILE A 115 9.24 -18.99 4.58
CA ILE A 115 10.39 -18.48 5.37
C ILE A 115 11.45 -17.88 4.44
N ILE A 116 11.81 -18.58 3.35
CA ILE A 116 12.80 -18.09 2.38
C ILE A 116 12.33 -16.77 1.75
N PHE A 117 11.06 -16.64 1.38
CA PHE A 117 10.51 -15.39 0.84
C PHE A 117 10.44 -14.25 1.87
N MET A 118 10.22 -14.57 3.15
CA MET A 118 10.15 -13.57 4.23
C MET A 118 11.52 -13.06 4.66
N LEU A 119 12.56 -13.87 4.61
CA LEU A 119 13.90 -13.52 5.11
C LEU A 119 14.45 -12.19 4.55
N PRO A 120 14.45 -11.93 3.23
CA PRO A 120 14.92 -10.66 2.68
C PRO A 120 14.14 -9.44 3.20
N ILE A 121 12.82 -9.59 3.36
CA ILE A 121 11.93 -8.53 3.84
C ILE A 121 12.19 -8.23 5.31
N LEU A 122 12.36 -9.27 6.13
CA LEU A 122 12.68 -9.12 7.55
C LEU A 122 14.05 -8.46 7.74
N ILE A 123 15.07 -8.88 6.99
CA ILE A 123 16.40 -8.25 7.02
C ILE A 123 16.31 -6.78 6.59
N PHE A 124 15.62 -6.48 5.50
CA PHE A 124 15.44 -5.11 5.03
C PHE A 124 14.70 -4.25 6.07
N SER A 125 13.59 -4.75 6.63
CA SER A 125 12.82 -4.05 7.64
C SER A 125 13.63 -3.78 8.91
N GLY A 126 14.39 -4.77 9.40
CA GLY A 126 15.23 -4.64 10.59
C GLY A 126 16.34 -3.60 10.38
N THR A 127 17.06 -3.68 9.26
CA THR A 127 18.13 -2.71 8.94
C THR A 127 17.60 -1.29 8.74
N MET A 128 16.42 -1.12 8.15
CA MET A 128 15.76 0.19 8.05
C MET A 128 15.32 0.73 9.41
N LEU A 129 14.72 -0.12 10.25
CA LEU A 129 14.28 0.29 11.59
C LEU A 129 15.46 0.67 12.49
N SER A 130 16.61 -0.01 12.39
CA SER A 130 17.82 0.40 13.12
C SER A 130 18.28 1.80 12.73
N LYS A 131 18.30 2.12 11.43
CA LYS A 131 18.66 3.47 10.95
C LYS A 131 17.67 4.54 11.41
N ILE A 132 16.38 4.22 11.40
CA ILE A 132 15.34 5.13 11.87
C ILE A 132 15.43 5.33 13.38
N ALA A 133 15.76 4.30 14.15
CA ALA A 133 15.97 4.39 15.60
C ALA A 133 17.10 5.34 15.98
N GLU A 134 18.18 5.36 15.20
CA GLU A 134 19.29 6.28 15.41
C GLU A 134 18.92 7.73 15.06
N GLN A 135 18.14 7.94 14.00
CA GLN A 135 17.84 9.29 13.47
C GLN A 135 16.58 9.94 14.08
N SER A 136 15.55 9.13 14.36
CA SER A 136 14.26 9.58 14.89
C SER A 136 13.66 8.50 15.82
N PRO A 137 14.09 8.50 17.10
CA PRO A 137 13.56 7.57 18.11
C PRO A 137 12.03 7.65 18.25
N THR A 138 11.47 8.85 18.10
CA THR A 138 10.02 9.11 18.22
C THR A 138 9.21 8.43 17.10
N MET A 139 9.72 8.42 15.86
CA MET A 139 9.04 7.78 14.71
C MET A 139 9.29 6.28 14.62
N THR A 140 10.23 5.74 15.39
CA THR A 140 10.57 4.30 15.35
C THR A 140 9.41 3.43 15.79
N VAL A 141 8.67 3.83 16.84
CA VAL A 141 7.53 3.05 17.33
C VAL A 141 6.41 2.98 16.28
N PRO A 142 5.91 4.11 15.70
CA PRO A 142 4.94 4.05 14.61
C PRO A 142 5.40 3.25 13.39
N VAL A 143 6.65 3.46 12.95
CA VAL A 143 7.17 2.81 11.74
C VAL A 143 7.39 1.31 11.96
N SER A 144 7.78 0.87 13.16
CA SER A 144 7.92 -0.56 13.48
C SER A 144 6.58 -1.29 13.50
N LEU A 145 5.54 -0.68 14.08
CA LEU A 145 4.17 -1.20 14.03
C LEU A 145 3.71 -1.34 12.57
N TYR A 146 3.89 -0.29 11.77
CA TYR A 146 3.51 -0.32 10.37
C TYR A 146 4.29 -1.38 9.57
N SER A 147 5.61 -1.46 9.78
CA SER A 147 6.47 -2.45 9.12
C SER A 147 6.06 -3.89 9.45
N THR A 148 5.61 -4.12 10.69
CA THR A 148 5.08 -5.43 11.12
C THR A 148 3.81 -5.78 10.33
N ILE A 149 2.90 -4.82 10.14
CA ILE A 149 1.68 -5.03 9.34
C ILE A 149 2.02 -5.29 7.87
N LEU A 150 3.01 -4.61 7.28
CA LEU A 150 3.47 -4.91 5.92
C LEU A 150 4.06 -6.32 5.80
N CYS A 151 4.83 -6.77 6.80
CA CYS A 151 5.33 -8.14 6.84
C CYS A 151 4.18 -9.16 6.91
N ALA A 152 3.17 -8.91 7.75
CA ALA A 152 1.98 -9.74 7.85
C ALA A 152 1.16 -9.76 6.54
N LEU A 153 1.02 -8.61 5.88
CA LEU A 153 0.38 -8.50 4.58
C LEU A 153 1.08 -9.36 3.53
N PHE A 154 2.40 -9.23 3.43
CA PHE A 154 3.18 -10.02 2.48
C PHE A 154 3.05 -11.52 2.78
N TYR A 155 3.25 -11.91 4.04
CA TYR A 155 3.13 -13.31 4.47
C TYR A 155 1.75 -13.89 4.17
N THR A 156 0.67 -13.16 4.44
CA THR A 156 -0.69 -13.62 4.13
C THR A 156 -0.97 -13.65 2.63
N GLY A 157 -0.20 -12.92 1.81
CA GLY A 157 -0.27 -12.93 0.35
C GLY A 157 0.37 -14.16 -0.31
N LEU A 158 1.40 -14.74 0.31
CA LEU A 158 2.05 -16.00 -0.11
C LEU A 158 1.05 -17.17 -0.10
#